data_AF-A0A536UEW8-F1
#
_entry.id   AF-A0A536UEW8-F1
#
_cell.length_a   1.000
_cell.length_b   1.000
_cell.length_c   1.000
_cell.angle_alpha   90.00
_cell.angle_beta   90.00
_cell.angle_gamma   90.00
#
_symmetry.space_group_name_H-M   'P 1'
#
loop_
_entity.id
_entity.type
_entity.pdbx_description
1 polymer ?
#
loop_
_entity_poly.entity_id
_entity_poly.type
_entity_poly.pdbx_seq_one_letter_code
_entity_poly.pdbx_strand_id
1 'polypeptide(L)'
;GKDIAGHQSFLAGFSNRGAKVALTAPGVAVVSTIFDDRWGVMSGTSMATPITTGVLARRLGDSPVVAMPRDAARAAAIVQLARDHAEDLGLAANMQGAGLAR
;
A
#
# COMPACT_ATOMS: atom_id res chain seq x y z
N GLY A 1 -5.33 15.37 0.88
CA GLY A 1 -4.46 14.80 -0.16
C GLY A 1 -5.18 14.93 -1.48
N LYS A 2 -4.63 14.36 -2.55
CA LYS A 2 -5.27 14.26 -3.87
C LYS A 2 -6.65 13.59 -3.76
N ASP A 3 -7.61 14.03 -4.57
CA ASP A 3 -8.90 13.35 -4.70
C ASP A 3 -8.75 11.98 -5.36
N ILE A 4 -9.40 10.97 -4.77
CA ILE A 4 -9.47 9.61 -5.29
C ILE A 4 -10.95 9.27 -5.46
N ALA A 5 -11.38 9.06 -6.71
CA ALA A 5 -12.76 8.70 -7.05
C ALA A 5 -13.83 9.67 -6.48
N GLY A 6 -13.52 10.98 -6.43
CA GLY A 6 -14.44 11.99 -5.91
C GLY A 6 -14.41 12.17 -4.38
N HIS A 7 -13.48 11.51 -3.69
CA HIS A 7 -13.28 11.65 -2.26
C HIS A 7 -11.87 12.15 -1.94
N GLN A 8 -11.75 13.17 -1.08
CA GLN A 8 -10.44 13.63 -0.62
C GLN A 8 -9.73 12.55 0.18
N SER A 9 -8.49 12.25 -0.21
CA SER A 9 -7.62 11.39 0.60
C SER A 9 -7.10 12.12 1.83
N PHE A 10 -6.91 11.39 2.92
CA PHE A 10 -6.34 11.91 4.17
C PHE A 10 -5.42 10.89 4.81
N LEU A 11 -4.49 11.36 5.64
CA LEU A 11 -3.69 10.50 6.49
C LEU A 11 -4.51 10.16 7.75
N ALA A 12 -4.70 8.87 8.03
CA ALA A 12 -5.39 8.43 9.24
C ALA A 12 -4.68 8.94 10.51
N GLY A 13 -5.44 9.39 11.51
CA GLY A 13 -4.89 9.99 12.74
C GLY A 13 -3.95 9.06 13.52
N PHE A 14 -4.19 7.75 13.46
CA PHE A 14 -3.36 6.70 14.08
C PHE A 14 -2.13 6.30 13.25
N SER A 15 -1.98 6.79 12.01
CA SER A 15 -0.87 6.38 11.15
C SER A 15 0.44 6.95 11.67
N ASN A 16 1.44 6.09 11.81
CA ASN A 16 2.81 6.51 12.09
C ASN A 16 3.34 7.37 10.94
N ARG A 17 4.26 8.28 11.29
CA ARG A 17 4.94 9.21 10.38
C ARG A 17 6.45 9.03 10.52
N GLY A 18 7.18 9.25 9.43
CA GLY A 18 8.64 9.28 9.45
C GLY A 18 9.28 8.81 8.15
N ALA A 19 10.60 8.96 8.07
CA ALA A 19 11.38 8.62 6.88
C ALA A 19 11.35 7.12 6.49
N LYS A 20 10.84 6.26 7.38
CA LYS A 20 10.71 4.81 7.15
C LYS A 20 9.37 4.38 6.55
N VAL A 21 8.43 5.31 6.33
CA VAL A 21 7.19 5.01 5.60
C VAL A 21 7.55 4.75 4.14
N ALA A 22 7.27 3.54 3.66
CA ALA A 22 7.60 3.15 2.29
C ALA A 22 6.47 3.52 1.31
N LEU A 23 5.23 3.16 1.66
CA LEU A 23 4.03 3.31 0.85
C LEU A 23 2.82 3.53 1.76
N THR A 24 1.72 4.00 1.17
CA THR A 24 0.41 4.16 1.81
C THR A 24 -0.65 3.35 1.06
N ALA A 25 -1.67 2.91 1.79
CA ALA A 25 -2.85 2.27 1.24
C ALA A 25 -4.08 2.61 2.11
N PRO A 26 -5.31 2.36 1.64
CA PRO A 26 -6.52 2.52 2.44
C PRO A 26 -6.44 1.70 3.72
N GLY A 27 -6.69 2.32 4.86
CA GLY A 27 -6.64 1.65 6.16
C GLY A 27 -7.73 2.10 7.13
N VAL A 28 -8.71 2.88 6.67
CA VAL A 28 -9.83 3.38 7.47
C VAL A 28 -11.11 2.77 6.95
N ALA A 29 -11.93 2.24 7.86
CA ALA A 29 -13.22 1.63 7.57
C ALA A 29 -13.17 0.57 6.44
N VAL A 30 -12.14 -0.27 6.46
CA VAL A 30 -11.98 -1.35 5.47
C VAL A 30 -12.93 -2.48 5.84
N VAL A 31 -13.83 -2.83 4.92
CA VAL A 31 -14.71 -3.99 5.02
C VAL A 31 -13.92 -5.24 4.64
N SER A 32 -13.85 -6.23 5.52
CA SER A 32 -13.18 -7.50 5.25
C SER A 32 -13.82 -8.65 6.01
N THR A 33 -13.39 -9.87 5.72
CA THR A 33 -13.86 -11.10 6.37
C THR A 33 -13.40 -11.18 7.82
N ILE A 34 -14.27 -11.66 8.69
CA ILE A 34 -13.98 -12.03 10.09
C ILE A 34 -14.48 -13.47 10.33
N PHE A 35 -14.26 -14.01 11.53
CA PHE A 35 -14.68 -15.36 11.90
C PHE A 35 -16.19 -15.60 11.71
N ASP A 36 -16.56 -16.87 11.54
CA ASP A 36 -17.93 -17.35 11.43
C ASP A 36 -18.67 -16.90 10.17
N ASP A 37 -17.98 -16.83 9.03
CA ASP A 37 -18.54 -16.43 7.72
C ASP A 37 -19.17 -15.02 7.74
N ARG A 38 -18.54 -14.11 8.47
CA ARG A 38 -19.03 -12.74 8.67
C ARG A 38 -18.10 -11.72 8.04
N TRP A 39 -18.61 -10.50 7.96
CA TRP A 39 -17.89 -9.31 7.53
C TRP A 39 -17.80 -8.30 8.66
N GLY A 40 -16.67 -7.62 8.75
CA GLY A 40 -16.41 -6.59 9.74
C GLY A 40 -15.74 -5.37 9.12
N VAL A 41 -15.90 -4.23 9.78
CA VAL A 41 -15.26 -2.97 9.39
C VAL A 41 -14.15 -2.69 10.40
N MET A 42 -12.92 -2.57 9.91
CA MET A 42 -11.75 -2.31 10.75
C MET A 42 -10.94 -1.13 10.23
N SER A 43 -10.24 -0.46 11.13
CA SER A 43 -9.31 0.63 10.80
C SER A 43 -7.95 0.36 11.43
N GLY A 44 -6.89 0.49 10.64
CA GLY A 44 -5.52 0.28 11.08
C GLY A 44 -4.56 0.18 9.91
N THR A 45 -3.27 0.39 10.19
CA THR A 45 -2.21 0.05 9.23
C THR A 45 -2.19 -1.46 8.94
N SER A 46 -2.66 -2.29 9.86
CA SER A 46 -2.92 -3.73 9.64
C SER A 46 -3.89 -4.01 8.50
N MET A 47 -4.74 -3.05 8.11
CA MET A 47 -5.66 -3.16 6.97
C MET A 47 -5.04 -2.60 5.69
N ALA A 48 -4.21 -1.56 5.81
CA ALA A 48 -3.44 -1.02 4.68
C ALA A 48 -2.40 -2.04 4.15
N THR A 49 -1.72 -2.77 5.04
CA THR A 49 -0.71 -3.77 4.69
C THR A 49 -1.20 -4.85 3.70
N PRO A 50 -2.30 -5.59 3.96
CA PRO A 50 -2.78 -6.61 3.03
C PRO A 50 -3.24 -6.03 1.69
N ILE A 51 -3.79 -4.81 1.67
CA ILE A 51 -4.13 -4.11 0.42
C ILE A 51 -2.87 -3.84 -0.40
N THR A 52 -1.84 -3.25 0.21
CA THR A 52 -0.53 -3.05 -0.44
C THR A 52 0.02 -4.38 -0.97
N THR A 53 0.01 -5.43 -0.15
CA THR A 53 0.49 -6.76 -0.56
C THR A 53 -0.23 -7.29 -1.79
N GLY A 54 -1.57 -7.22 -1.83
CA GLY A 54 -2.36 -7.71 -2.97
C GLY A 54 -2.09 -6.92 -4.26
N VAL A 55 -2.03 -5.59 -4.16
CA VAL A 55 -1.69 -4.71 -5.29
C VAL A 55 -0.29 -5.02 -5.83
N LEU A 56 0.70 -5.11 -4.95
CA LEU A 56 2.07 -5.41 -5.34
C LEU A 56 2.22 -6.83 -5.90
N ALA A 57 1.48 -7.81 -5.40
CA ALA A 57 1.47 -9.16 -5.94
C ALA A 57 0.96 -9.18 -7.39
N ARG A 58 -0.11 -8.42 -7.70
CA ARG A 58 -0.60 -8.26 -9.07
C ARG A 58 0.47 -7.61 -9.96
N ARG A 59 1.04 -6.48 -9.52
CA ARG A 59 2.11 -5.78 -10.27
C ARG A 59 3.32 -6.66 -10.52
N LEU A 60 3.74 -7.44 -9.52
CA LEU A 60 4.83 -8.38 -9.65
C LEU A 60 4.49 -9.48 -10.67
N GLY A 61 3.27 -10.02 -10.65
CA GLY A 61 2.82 -11.05 -11.59
C GLY A 61 2.88 -10.62 -13.06
N ASP A 62 2.67 -9.33 -13.33
CA ASP A 62 2.72 -8.75 -14.68
C ASP A 62 4.12 -8.22 -15.06
N SER A 63 5.10 -8.31 -14.15
CA SER A 63 6.44 -7.74 -14.31
C SER A 63 7.48 -8.82 -14.62
N PRO A 64 8.51 -8.54 -15.45
CA PRO A 64 9.64 -9.47 -15.66
C PRO A 64 10.40 -9.78 -14.36
N VAL A 65 10.24 -8.96 -13.31
CA VAL A 65 10.81 -9.20 -11.98
C VAL A 65 10.37 -10.56 -11.41
N VAL A 66 9.20 -11.08 -11.79
CA VAL A 66 8.73 -12.40 -11.33
C VAL A 66 9.64 -13.55 -11.80
N ALA A 67 10.33 -13.37 -12.93
CA ALA A 67 11.23 -14.36 -13.53
C ALA A 67 12.68 -14.24 -13.03
N MET A 68 13.02 -13.19 -12.29
CA MET A 68 14.36 -13.04 -11.71
C MET A 68 14.70 -14.18 -10.73
N PRO A 69 15.98 -14.53 -10.57
CA PRO A 69 16.44 -15.43 -9.52
C PRO A 69 15.94 -15.03 -8.13
N ARG A 70 15.69 -16.01 -7.26
CA ARG A 70 15.14 -15.76 -5.92
C ARG A 70 16.23 -15.34 -4.94
N ASP A 71 16.71 -14.11 -5.08
CA ASP A 71 17.80 -13.55 -4.29
C ASP A 71 17.51 -12.12 -3.81
N ALA A 72 18.52 -11.50 -3.20
CA ALA A 72 18.44 -10.12 -2.71
C ALA A 72 18.21 -9.10 -3.83
N ALA A 73 18.69 -9.36 -5.05
CA ALA A 73 18.50 -8.45 -6.18
C ALA A 73 17.03 -8.44 -6.61
N ARG A 74 16.36 -9.60 -6.64
CA ARG A 74 14.92 -9.66 -6.87
C ARG A 74 14.13 -8.98 -5.77
N ALA A 75 14.50 -9.15 -4.50
CA ALA A 75 13.83 -8.45 -3.40
C ALA A 75 13.94 -6.91 -3.55
N ALA A 76 15.12 -6.41 -3.90
CA ALA A 76 15.33 -5.00 -4.18
C ALA A 76 14.51 -4.52 -5.39
N ALA A 77 14.44 -5.32 -6.47
CA ALA A 77 13.64 -5.01 -7.65
C ALA A 77 12.13 -4.97 -7.35
N ILE A 78 11.62 -5.83 -6.46
CA ILE A 78 10.22 -5.78 -6.00
C ILE A 78 9.95 -4.48 -5.23
N VAL A 79 10.87 -4.06 -4.36
CA VAL A 79 10.73 -2.78 -3.62
C VAL A 79 10.77 -1.60 -4.58
N GLN A 80 11.63 -1.64 -5.60
CA GLN A 80 11.70 -0.58 -6.61
C GLN A 80 10.42 -0.53 -7.45
N LEU A 81 9.94 -1.68 -7.94
CA LEU A 81 8.66 -1.82 -8.65
C LEU A 81 7.51 -1.21 -7.84
N ALA A 82 7.47 -1.47 -6.53
CA ALA A 82 6.46 -0.94 -5.64
C ALA A 82 6.50 0.59 -5.50
N ARG A 83 7.69 1.19 -5.51
CA ARG A 83 7.89 2.64 -5.46
C ARG A 83 7.56 3.32 -6.79
N ASP A 84 7.96 2.70 -7.89
CA ASP A 84 7.77 3.23 -9.25
C ASP A 84 6.29 3.28 -9.65
N HIS A 85 5.47 2.37 -9.10
CA HIS A 85 4.03 2.32 -9.33
C HIS A 85 3.18 3.05 -8.27
N ALA A 86 3.82 3.68 -7.29
CA ALA A 86 3.10 4.44 -6.28
C ALA A 86 2.49 5.72 -6.88
N GLU A 87 1.24 6.02 -6.54
CA GLU A 87 0.59 7.27 -6.92
C GLU A 87 0.82 8.33 -5.83
N ASP A 88 1.46 9.44 -6.19
CA ASP A 88 1.64 10.58 -5.29
C ASP A 88 0.29 11.21 -4.91
N LEU A 89 0.03 11.28 -3.59
CA LEU A 89 -1.17 11.87 -3.00
C LEU A 89 -1.01 13.36 -2.65
N GLY A 90 0.13 13.98 -2.95
CA GLY A 90 0.42 15.36 -2.58
C GLY A 90 0.56 15.58 -1.07
N LEU A 91 0.88 14.53 -0.31
CA LEU A 91 1.20 14.61 1.12
C LEU A 91 2.71 14.72 1.31
N ALA A 92 3.16 15.13 2.50
CA ALA A 92 4.59 15.11 2.80
C ALA A 92 5.14 13.67 2.74
N ALA A 93 6.39 13.49 2.30
CA ALA A 93 7.01 12.16 2.14
C ALA A 93 7.06 11.36 3.46
N ASN A 94 7.18 12.04 4.61
CA ASN A 94 7.12 11.40 5.93
C ASN A 94 5.70 10.92 6.31
N MET A 95 4.68 11.26 5.54
CA MET A 95 3.29 10.82 5.71
C MET A 95 2.93 9.72 4.71
N GLN A 96 3.33 9.84 3.45
CA GLN A 96 2.90 8.92 2.39
C GLN A 96 3.97 7.94 1.89
N GLY A 97 5.25 8.14 2.24
CA GLY A 97 6.36 7.43 1.60
C GLY A 97 6.45 7.80 0.13
N ALA A 98 6.56 6.79 -0.74
CA ALA A 98 6.50 6.99 -2.19
C ALA A 98 5.09 7.28 -2.72
N GLY A 99 4.04 7.07 -1.92
CA GLY A 99 2.65 7.34 -2.30
C GLY A 99 1.71 6.15 -2.09
N LEU A 100 0.53 6.24 -2.71
CA LEU A 100 -0.51 5.22 -2.68
C LEU A 100 -0.09 3.99 -3.50
N ALA A 101 -0.12 2.80 -2.89
CA ALA A 101 0.12 1.55 -3.60
C ALA A 101 -0.95 1.31 -4.68
N ARG A 102 -0.54 1.17 -5.95
CA ARG A 102 -1.42 0.96 -7.10
C ARG A 102 -0.89 0.00 -8.15
#